data_AF-A0A520AES2-F1
#
_entry.id   AF-A0A520AES2-F1
#
_cell.length_a   1.000
_cell.length_b   1.000
_cell.length_c   1.000
_cell.angle_alpha   90.00
_cell.angle_beta   90.00
_cell.angle_gamma   90.00
#
_symmetry.space_group_name_H-M   'P 1'
#
loop_
_entity.id
_entity.type
_entity.pdbx_description
1 polymer ?
#
loop_
_entity_poly.entity_id
_entity_poly.type
_entity_poly.pdbx_seq_one_letter_code
_entity_poly.pdbx_strand_id
1 'polypeptide(L)' 'MLEVTCAIIFKDNRVLIAQRSTNMKLPLKWEFPGGKVEP' A
#
# COMPACT_ATOMS: atom_id res chain seq x y z
N MET A 1 -7.80 0.66 18.26
CA MET A 1 -7.67 1.24 16.91
C MET A 1 -6.36 0.71 16.35
N LEU A 2 -6.34 0.21 15.12
CA LEU A 2 -5.13 -0.37 14.53
C LEU A 2 -4.40 0.72 13.73
N GLU A 3 -3.16 1.02 14.09
CA GLU A 3 -2.33 1.98 13.35
C GLU A 3 -1.77 1.34 12.08
N VAL A 4 -1.89 2.07 10.98
CA VAL A 4 -1.42 1.65 9.65
C VAL A 4 -0.70 2.84 9.03
N THR A 5 0.47 2.57 8.46
CA THR A 5 1.25 3.57 7.71
C THR A 5 1.45 3.10 6.27
N CYS A 6 1.72 4.04 5.37
CA CYS A 6 2.11 3.75 3.99
C CYS A 6 3.28 4.63 3.58
N ALA A 7 4.05 4.15 2.60
CA ALA A 7 5.16 4.87 2.02
C ALA A 7 4.75 5.46 0.66
N ILE A 8 5.03 6.75 0.48
CA ILE A 8 4.96 7.41 -0.82
C ILE A 8 6.36 7.45 -1.42
N ILE A 9 6.63 6.55 -2.37
CA ILE A 9 7.98 6.35 -2.92
C ILE A 9 8.02 6.94 -4.32
N PHE A 10 8.86 7.95 -4.52
CA PHE A 10 9.09 8.60 -5.81
C PHE A 10 10.36 8.08 -6.48
N LYS A 11 10.30 7.84 -7.79
CA LYS A 11 11.47 7.52 -8.62
C LYS A 11 11.21 7.95 -10.07
N ASP A 12 12.16 8.66 -10.68
CA ASP A 12 12.11 9.07 -12.10
C ASP A 12 10.77 9.74 -12.49
N ASN A 13 10.29 10.68 -11.66
CA ASN A 13 9.00 11.36 -11.80
C ASN A 13 7.76 10.43 -11.80
N ARG A 14 7.89 9.25 -11.20
CA ARG A 14 6.79 8.30 -10.97
C ARG A 14 6.64 8.03 -9.49
N VAL A 15 5.46 7.56 -9.10
CA VAL A 15 5.16 7.07 -7.75
C VAL A 15 4.92 5.58 -7.77
N LEU A 16 5.46 4.85 -6.80
CA LEU A 16 5.23 3.41 -6.66
C LEU A 16 3.83 3.15 -6.10
N ILE A 17 3.07 2.34 -6.82
CA ILE A 17 1.79 1.78 -6.38
C ILE A 17 1.83 0.25 -6.53
N ALA A 18 1.20 -0.46 -5.60
CA ALA A 18 1.06 -1.91 -5.63
C ALA A 18 -0.37 -2.29 -6.04
N GLN A 19 -0.52 -3.40 -6.77
CA GLN A 19 -1.83 -3.98 -7.02
C GLN A 19 -2.19 -4.94 -5.89
N ARG A 20 -3.39 -4.79 -5.33
CA ARG A 20 -3.90 -5.65 -4.27
C ARG A 20 -4.13 -7.08 -4.78
N SER A 21 -3.79 -8.06 -3.94
CA SER A 21 -4.03 -9.48 -4.22
C SER A 21 -5.50 -9.76 -4.54
N THR A 22 -5.75 -10.77 -5.39
CA THR A 22 -7.09 -11.27 -5.72
C THR A 22 -7.87 -11.77 -4.51
N ASN A 23 -7.17 -12.18 -3.45
CA ASN A 23 -7.77 -12.82 -2.27
C ASN A 23 -8.03 -11.83 -1.13
N MET A 24 -7.82 -10.53 -1.35
CA MET A 24 -7.99 -9.48 -0.34
C MET A 24 -9.25 -8.66 -0.60
N LYS A 25 -9.72 -7.93 0.43
CA LYS A 25 -10.76 -6.90 0.26
C LYS A 25 -10.30 -5.87 -0.78
N LEU A 26 -11.21 -5.35 -1.60
CA LEU A 26 -10.88 -4.46 -2.73
C LEU A 26 -9.83 -5.08 -3.68
N PRO A 27 -10.12 -6.28 -4.23
CA PRO A 27 -9.14 -7.01 -5.03
C PRO A 27 -8.78 -6.23 -6.31
N LEU A 28 -7.53 -6.39 -6.76
CA LEU A 28 -6.99 -5.82 -8.00
C LEU A 28 -6.99 -4.28 -8.09
N LYS A 29 -7.40 -3.58 -7.03
CA LYS A 29 -7.28 -2.12 -6.91
C LYS A 29 -5.83 -1.74 -6.58
N TRP A 30 -5.50 -0.47 -6.83
CA TRP A 30 -4.20 0.10 -6.51
C TRP A 30 -4.13 0.58 -5.05
N GLU A 31 -2.95 0.47 -4.45
CA GLU A 31 -2.64 1.00 -3.13
C GLU A 31 -1.20 1.52 -3.04
N PHE A 32 -0.93 2.33 -2.02
CA PHE A 32 0.44 2.64 -1.62
C PHE A 32 0.97 1.51 -0.73
N PRO A 33 2.24 1.07 -0.94
CA PRO A 33 2.84 0.03 -0.12
C PRO A 33 2.91 0.49 1.35
N GLY A 34 2.58 -0.39 2.28
CA GLY A 34 2.46 -0.06 3.69
C GLY A 34 2.22 -1.27 4.58
N GLY A 35 1.89 -1.03 5.84
CA GLY A 35 1.71 -2.09 6.81
C GLY A 35 1.13 -1.61 8.14
N LYS A 36 0.80 -2.59 8.98
CA LYS A 36 0.39 -2.35 10.37
C LYS A 36 1.60 -1.93 11.18
N VAL A 37 1.43 -0.99 12.10
CA VAL A 37 2.46 -0.63 13.07
C VAL A 37 2.42 -1.65 14.20
N GLU A 38 3.56 -2.28 14.47
CA GLU A 38 3.74 -3.17 15.62
C GLU A 38 4.00 -2.34 16.91
N PRO A 39 3.65 -2.84 18.11
CA PRO A 39 3.88 -2.14 19.37
C PRO A 39 5.34 -1.87 19.72
#